data_AF-A0A820G3H6-F1
#
_entry.id   AF-A0A820G3H6-F1
#
_cell.length_a   1.000
_cell.length_b   1.000
_cell.length_c   1.000
_cell.angle_alpha   90.00
_cell.angle_beta   90.00
_cell.angle_gamma   90.00
#
_symmetry.space_group_name_H-M   'P 1'
#
loop_
_entity.id
_entity.type
_entity.pdbx_description
1 polymer ?
#
loop_
_entity_poly.entity_id
_entity_poly.type
_entity_poly.pdbx_seq_one_letter_code
_entity_poly.pdbx_strand_id
1 'polypeptide(L)'
;NCYAYGTNIVTNTYPQPGRYSGTKLSAITCETVRKAAVLDGLVYYGTNLPVGHPKSGHFVALLLWPNADYHWIRKDATGFWSHKPGAGAVTNKDNTGSLINNPSKSNLSPWKSFCGYYIAQPSKINIR
;
A
#
# COMPACT_ATOMS: atom_id res chain seq x y z
N ASN A 1 3.13 -6.01 -8.92
CA ASN A 1 1.73 -5.75 -8.49
C ASN A 1 1.68 -4.49 -7.62
N CYS A 2 0.53 -4.14 -7.02
CA CYS A 2 0.38 -2.94 -6.19
C CYS A 2 1.31 -2.96 -4.97
N TYR A 3 1.57 -4.12 -4.35
CA TYR A 3 2.45 -4.23 -3.20
C TYR A 3 3.93 -4.00 -3.54
N ALA A 4 4.43 -4.62 -4.63
CA ALA A 4 5.78 -4.34 -5.15
C ALA A 4 5.95 -2.85 -5.52
N TYR A 5 4.94 -2.27 -6.16
CA TYR A 5 4.93 -0.86 -6.51
C TYR A 5 4.96 0.04 -5.26
N GLY A 6 4.09 -0.26 -4.29
CA GLY A 6 3.98 0.45 -3.02
C GLY A 6 5.29 0.44 -2.26
N THR A 7 5.92 -0.71 -2.13
CA THR A 7 7.21 -0.88 -1.42
C THR A 7 8.42 -0.41 -2.21
N ASN A 8 8.27 -0.12 -3.51
CA ASN A 8 9.36 0.20 -4.43
C ASN A 8 10.44 -0.89 -4.52
N ILE A 9 10.02 -2.16 -4.54
CA ILE A 9 10.91 -3.32 -4.62
C ILE A 9 10.49 -4.18 -5.81
N VAL A 10 11.44 -4.43 -6.71
CA VAL A 10 11.25 -5.31 -7.86
C VAL A 10 11.71 -6.72 -7.47
N THR A 11 10.77 -7.65 -7.40
CA THR A 11 11.05 -9.06 -7.08
C THR A 11 11.03 -9.98 -8.30
N ASN A 12 10.56 -9.50 -9.45
CA ASN A 12 10.18 -10.33 -10.61
C ASN A 12 9.17 -11.44 -10.27
N THR A 13 8.41 -11.26 -9.18
CA THR A 13 7.32 -12.14 -8.73
C THR A 13 6.04 -11.34 -8.51
N TYR A 14 5.00 -11.98 -7.97
CA TYR A 14 3.79 -11.33 -7.46
C TYR A 14 3.81 -11.31 -5.93
N PRO A 15 4.59 -10.41 -5.29
CA PRO A 15 4.82 -10.48 -3.86
C PRO A 15 3.54 -10.16 -3.09
N GLN A 16 3.37 -10.82 -1.95
CA GLN A 16 2.20 -10.69 -1.07
C GLN A 16 2.66 -10.33 0.34
N PRO A 17 1.94 -9.46 1.08
CA PRO A 17 2.25 -9.16 2.46
C PRO A 17 2.42 -10.44 3.29
N GLY A 18 3.52 -10.52 4.04
CA GLY A 18 3.85 -11.63 4.94
C GLY A 18 4.40 -12.88 4.26
N ARG A 19 4.42 -12.96 2.93
CA ARG A 19 4.88 -14.16 2.21
C ARG A 19 6.37 -14.42 2.43
N TYR A 20 7.19 -13.37 2.54
CA TYR A 20 8.60 -13.49 2.90
C TYR A 20 8.74 -14.12 4.28
N SER A 21 8.01 -13.58 5.26
CA SER A 21 7.99 -14.01 6.66
C SER A 21 7.21 -15.31 6.93
N GLY A 22 6.78 -16.04 5.89
CA GLY A 22 6.04 -17.30 6.03
C GLY A 22 4.59 -17.16 6.53
N THR A 23 4.07 -15.94 6.63
CA THR A 23 2.70 -15.68 7.07
C THR A 23 1.73 -15.81 5.90
N LYS A 24 0.72 -16.66 6.05
CA LYS A 24 -0.43 -16.72 5.14
C LYS A 24 -1.53 -15.78 5.64
N LEU A 25 -2.10 -14.99 4.73
CA LEU A 25 -3.31 -14.22 5.03
C LEU A 25 -4.49 -15.20 5.09
N SER A 26 -4.90 -15.59 6.30
CA SER A 26 -6.05 -16.48 6.52
C SER A 26 -7.39 -15.81 6.22
N ALA A 27 -7.44 -14.48 6.36
CA ALA A 27 -8.56 -13.63 5.98
C ALA A 27 -8.01 -12.29 5.51
N ILE A 28 -8.74 -11.59 4.63
CA ILE A 28 -8.38 -10.26 4.15
C ILE A 28 -9.09 -9.22 5.02
N THR A 29 -8.47 -8.87 6.16
CA THR A 29 -8.94 -7.83 7.08
C THR A 29 -7.83 -6.79 7.30
N CYS A 30 -8.19 -5.59 7.80
CA CYS A 30 -7.19 -4.54 8.00
C CYS A 30 -6.10 -5.03 8.95
N GLU A 31 -6.49 -5.80 9.97
CA GLU A 31 -5.57 -6.34 10.97
C GLU A 31 -4.60 -7.37 10.39
N THR A 32 -5.10 -8.35 9.62
CA THR A 32 -4.25 -9.41 9.08
C THR A 32 -3.26 -8.88 8.05
N VAL A 33 -3.72 -8.01 7.14
CA VAL A 33 -2.86 -7.41 6.11
C VAL A 33 -1.86 -6.44 6.73
N ARG A 34 -2.27 -5.64 7.72
CA ARG A 34 -1.36 -4.78 8.50
C ARG A 34 -0.27 -5.61 9.17
N LYS A 35 -0.64 -6.66 9.90
CA LYS A 35 0.33 -7.52 10.61
C LYS A 35 1.33 -8.13 9.64
N ALA A 36 0.85 -8.65 8.50
CA ALA A 36 1.70 -9.25 7.48
C ALA A 36 2.66 -8.23 6.84
N ALA A 37 2.18 -7.03 6.51
CA ALA A 37 3.01 -5.96 5.95
C ALA A 37 4.05 -5.44 6.96
N VAL A 38 3.69 -5.35 8.24
CA VAL A 38 4.63 -4.98 9.31
C VAL A 38 5.73 -6.03 9.49
N LEU A 39 5.39 -7.31 9.38
CA LEU A 39 6.38 -8.40 9.42
C LEU A 39 7.35 -8.34 8.24
N ASP A 40 6.92 -7.86 7.07
CA ASP A 40 7.81 -7.60 5.93
C ASP A 40 8.67 -6.34 6.10
N GLY A 41 8.42 -5.52 7.12
CA GLY A 41 9.22 -4.35 7.48
C GLY A 41 8.55 -2.99 7.28
N LEU A 42 7.27 -2.94 6.89
CA LEU A 42 6.53 -1.66 6.85
C LEU A 42 6.27 -1.14 8.26
N VAL A 43 6.38 0.17 8.46
CA VAL A 43 6.11 0.79 9.76
C VAL A 43 4.73 1.42 9.73
N TYR A 44 3.82 0.99 10.60
CA TYR A 44 2.49 1.62 10.72
C TYR A 44 2.63 3.07 11.19
N TYR A 45 2.04 4.01 10.44
CA TYR A 45 2.10 5.44 10.74
C TYR A 45 0.84 5.91 11.48
N GLY A 46 -0.33 5.37 11.14
CA GLY A 46 -1.62 5.78 11.70
C GLY A 46 -2.68 5.99 10.62
N THR A 47 -3.81 6.59 11.00
CA THR A 47 -4.94 6.85 10.10
C THR A 47 -5.02 8.29 9.58
N ASN A 48 -4.25 9.20 10.19
CA ASN A 48 -4.20 10.60 9.76
C ASN A 48 -3.36 10.75 8.50
N LEU A 49 -3.83 11.57 7.55
CA LEU A 49 -3.10 11.86 6.32
C LEU A 49 -1.69 12.40 6.65
N PRO A 50 -0.61 11.76 6.17
CA PRO A 50 0.74 12.23 6.46
C PRO A 50 1.03 13.58 5.78
N VAL A 51 1.49 14.52 6.58
CA VAL A 51 1.99 15.83 6.13
C VAL A 51 3.49 15.72 5.87
N GLY A 52 3.96 16.29 4.75
CA GLY A 52 5.37 16.23 4.36
C GLY A 52 5.85 14.83 3.97
N HIS A 53 7.11 14.53 4.30
CA HIS A 53 7.82 13.30 3.98
C HIS A 53 8.34 12.64 5.27
N PRO A 54 8.46 11.30 5.31
CA PRO A 54 9.09 10.63 6.45
C PRO A 54 10.59 10.91 6.45
N LYS A 55 11.26 10.75 7.60
CA LYS A 55 12.73 10.90 7.71
C LYS A 55 13.50 9.97 6.78
N SER A 56 12.93 8.82 6.46
CA SER A 56 13.51 7.83 5.54
C SER A 56 12.38 7.00 4.92
N GLY A 57 12.54 6.67 3.64
CA GLY A 57 11.56 5.95 2.84
C GLY A 57 10.47 6.85 2.28
N HIS A 58 9.28 6.28 2.09
CA HIS A 58 8.12 6.99 1.56
C HIS A 58 6.83 6.48 2.19
N PHE A 59 5.75 7.25 2.08
CA PHE A 59 4.46 6.82 2.61
C PHE A 59 3.74 5.87 1.64
N VAL A 60 3.03 4.91 2.21
CA VAL A 60 2.05 4.11 1.49
C VAL A 60 0.73 4.06 2.27
N ALA A 61 -0.37 3.80 1.59
CA ALA A 61 -1.70 3.64 2.16
C ALA A 61 -2.26 2.26 1.83
N LEU A 62 -2.92 1.64 2.80
CA LEU A 62 -3.61 0.36 2.64
C LEU A 62 -5.11 0.60 2.57
N LEU A 63 -5.75 0.07 1.53
CA LEU A 63 -7.20 -0.04 1.41
C LEU A 63 -7.60 -1.49 1.20
N LEU A 64 -8.81 -1.83 1.62
CA LEU A 64 -9.38 -3.17 1.47
C LEU A 64 -10.67 -3.16 0.68
N TRP A 65 -10.80 -4.21 -0.12
CA TRP A 65 -12.07 -4.78 -0.51
C TRP A 65 -12.34 -5.95 0.45
N PRO A 66 -13.22 -5.75 1.45
CA PRO A 66 -13.42 -6.73 2.51
C PRO A 66 -13.64 -8.15 1.97
N ASN A 67 -12.93 -9.12 2.56
CA ASN A 67 -12.99 -10.55 2.22
C ASN A 67 -12.58 -10.92 0.78
N ALA A 68 -12.07 -9.98 -0.02
CA ALA A 68 -11.73 -10.22 -1.41
C ALA A 68 -10.28 -9.83 -1.74
N ASP A 69 -9.89 -8.59 -1.43
CA ASP A 69 -8.59 -8.07 -1.88
C ASP A 69 -8.11 -6.86 -1.07
N TYR A 70 -6.86 -6.49 -1.27
CA TYR A 70 -6.22 -5.31 -0.70
C TYR A 70 -5.50 -4.49 -1.75
N HIS A 71 -5.31 -3.21 -1.48
CA HIS A 71 -4.63 -2.30 -2.41
C HIS A 71 -3.68 -1.36 -1.70
N TRP A 72 -2.56 -1.11 -2.36
CA TRP A 72 -1.50 -0.24 -1.88
C TRP A 72 -1.34 0.97 -2.78
N ILE A 73 -1.32 2.15 -2.17
CA ILE A 73 -1.08 3.43 -2.83
C ILE A 73 0.22 3.99 -2.29
N ARG A 74 1.06 4.56 -3.15
CA ARG A 74 2.34 5.16 -2.78
C ARG A 74 2.26 6.66 -2.87
N LYS A 75 2.81 7.37 -1.88
CA LYS A 75 3.18 8.77 -2.00
C LYS A 75 4.64 8.83 -2.43
N ASP A 76 4.94 9.42 -3.56
CA ASP A 76 6.34 9.57 -4.00
C ASP A 76 7.03 10.81 -3.39
N ALA A 77 8.28 11.04 -3.76
CA ALA A 77 9.09 12.16 -3.27
C ALA A 77 8.58 13.54 -3.74
N THR A 78 7.75 13.59 -4.77
CA THR A 78 7.11 14.83 -5.24
C THR A 78 5.81 15.14 -4.48
N GLY A 79 5.37 14.21 -3.64
CA GLY A 79 4.23 14.38 -2.75
C GLY A 79 2.90 13.91 -3.35
N PHE A 80 2.90 13.43 -4.60
CA PHE A 80 1.71 12.88 -5.25
C PHE A 80 1.46 11.43 -4.81
N TRP A 81 0.18 11.08 -4.66
CA TRP A 81 -0.21 9.69 -4.47
C TRP A 81 -0.52 9.03 -5.81
N SER A 82 -0.07 7.80 -5.97
CA SER A 82 -0.32 7.00 -7.15
C SER A 82 -0.45 5.53 -6.81
N HIS A 83 -1.12 4.78 -7.68
CA HIS A 83 -1.35 3.36 -7.50
C HIS A 83 -1.09 2.59 -8.79
N LYS A 84 -0.91 1.27 -8.67
CA LYS A 84 -0.85 0.34 -9.81
C LYS A 84 -2.08 -0.56 -9.80
N PRO A 85 -3.14 -0.25 -10.57
CA PRO A 85 -4.36 -1.04 -10.60
C PRO A 85 -4.14 -2.34 -11.39
N GLY A 86 -3.94 -3.45 -10.69
CA GLY A 86 -3.75 -4.78 -11.30
C GLY A 86 -2.67 -4.79 -12.38
N ALA A 87 -3.06 -5.17 -13.60
CA ALA A 87 -2.19 -5.20 -14.79
C ALA A 87 -1.97 -3.82 -15.44
N GLY A 88 -2.79 -2.81 -15.12
CA GLY A 88 -2.73 -1.48 -15.73
C GLY A 88 -1.47 -0.68 -15.39
N ALA A 89 -1.25 0.42 -16.11
CA ALA A 89 -0.17 1.36 -15.86
C ALA A 89 -0.33 2.07 -14.51
N VAL A 90 0.79 2.54 -13.95
CA VAL A 90 0.76 3.39 -12.75
C VAL A 90 0.04 4.69 -13.07
N THR A 91 -0.81 5.15 -12.16
CA THR A 91 -1.56 6.41 -12.32
C THR A 91 -1.71 7.12 -10.97
N ASN A 92 -1.75 8.46 -11.01
CA ASN A 92 -2.07 9.31 -9.86
C ASN A 92 -3.56 9.67 -9.79
N LYS A 93 -4.38 9.06 -10.66
CA LYS A 93 -5.83 9.24 -10.70
C LYS A 93 -6.55 8.11 -9.98
N ASP A 94 -7.65 8.43 -9.33
CA ASP A 94 -8.60 7.46 -8.80
C ASP A 94 -9.53 6.92 -9.90
N ASN A 95 -10.49 6.07 -9.53
CA ASN A 95 -11.36 5.39 -10.50
C ASN A 95 -12.40 6.31 -11.15
N THR A 96 -12.46 7.59 -10.75
CA THR A 96 -13.26 8.63 -11.42
C THR A 96 -12.43 9.53 -12.33
N GLY A 97 -11.11 9.34 -12.37
CA GLY A 97 -10.17 10.18 -13.11
C GLY A 97 -9.65 11.39 -12.32
N SER A 98 -10.00 11.52 -11.04
CA SER A 98 -9.58 12.61 -10.16
C SER A 98 -8.22 12.33 -9.53
N LEU A 99 -7.41 13.35 -9.27
CA LEU A 99 -6.11 13.17 -8.60
C LEU A 99 -6.28 12.61 -7.17
N ILE A 100 -5.42 11.66 -6.81
CA ILE A 100 -5.38 11.08 -5.46
C ILE A 100 -4.58 12.06 -4.58
N ASN A 101 -5.29 12.91 -3.84
CA ASN A 101 -4.67 13.80 -2.83
C ASN A 101 -4.67 13.15 -1.44
N ASN A 102 -5.69 12.34 -1.16
CA ASN A 102 -5.85 11.64 0.10
C ASN A 102 -6.44 10.24 -0.17
N PRO A 103 -5.62 9.18 -0.07
CA PRO A 103 -6.07 7.80 -0.23
C PRO A 103 -7.33 7.43 0.56
N SER A 104 -7.50 7.94 1.78
CA SER A 104 -8.67 7.59 2.62
C SER A 104 -9.98 8.24 2.15
N LYS A 105 -9.93 9.18 1.20
CA LYS A 105 -11.09 9.90 0.65
C LYS A 105 -11.26 9.72 -0.86
N SER A 106 -10.31 9.10 -1.55
CA SER A 106 -10.34 8.91 -3.01
C SER A 106 -11.23 7.75 -3.43
N ASN A 107 -11.79 7.83 -4.63
CA ASN A 107 -12.67 6.77 -5.15
C ASN A 107 -11.86 5.62 -5.76
N LEU A 108 -11.56 4.62 -4.93
CA LEU A 108 -10.72 3.48 -5.29
C LEU A 108 -11.53 2.18 -5.27
N SER A 109 -12.83 2.25 -5.54
CA SER A 109 -13.72 1.09 -5.55
C SER A 109 -13.17 -0.02 -6.46
N PRO A 110 -13.08 -1.29 -5.99
CA PRO A 110 -13.81 -1.83 -4.85
C PRO A 110 -13.10 -1.72 -3.49
N TRP A 111 -11.89 -1.16 -3.41
CA TRP A 111 -11.16 -1.00 -2.14
C TRP A 111 -11.66 0.20 -1.34
N LYS A 112 -12.83 0.06 -0.70
CA LYS A 112 -13.51 1.16 0.01
C LYS A 112 -13.07 1.32 1.47
N SER A 113 -12.49 0.28 2.08
CA SER A 113 -12.16 0.29 3.50
C SER A 113 -10.72 0.73 3.72
N PHE A 114 -10.54 1.96 4.23
CA PHE A 114 -9.20 2.47 4.55
C PHE A 114 -8.63 1.83 5.83
N CYS A 115 -7.40 1.31 5.75
CA CYS A 115 -6.74 0.57 6.83
C CYS A 115 -5.44 1.23 7.33
N GLY A 116 -5.23 2.49 6.99
CA GLY A 116 -4.12 3.29 7.52
C GLY A 116 -3.00 3.57 6.52
N TYR A 117 -2.10 4.42 6.99
CA TYR A 117 -0.86 4.81 6.36
C TYR A 117 0.33 4.10 7.00
N TYR A 118 1.37 3.92 6.20
CA TYR A 118 2.59 3.22 6.57
C TYR A 118 3.78 3.92 5.96
N ILE A 119 4.95 3.70 6.54
CA ILE A 119 6.23 4.09 5.96
C ILE A 119 6.88 2.83 5.37
N ALA A 120 7.25 2.93 4.10
CA ALA A 120 8.03 1.91 3.41
C ALA A 120 9.48 2.39 3.23
N GLN A 121 10.43 1.66 3.82
CA GLN A 121 11.87 1.88 3.63
C GLN A 121 12.41 0.70 2.82
N PRO A 122 12.62 0.84 1.49
CA PRO A 122 12.97 -0.30 0.63
C PRO A 122 14.19 -1.09 1.11
N SER A 123 15.19 -0.42 1.70
CA SER A 123 16.39 -1.05 2.26
C SER A 123 16.15 -1.87 3.54
N LYS A 124 14.97 -1.78 4.14
CA LYS A 124 14.59 -2.51 5.38
C LYS A 124 13.41 -3.45 5.18
N ILE A 125 12.86 -3.51 3.97
CA ILE A 125 11.71 -4.34 3.65
C ILE A 125 12.16 -5.57 2.90
N ASN A 126 11.61 -6.72 3.25
CA ASN A 126 11.81 -7.98 2.53
C ASN A 126 10.46 -8.54 2.06
N ILE A 127 10.31 -8.73 0.75
CA ILE A 127 9.09 -9.27 0.13
C ILE A 127 9.44 -10.32 -0.92
N ARG A 128 8.55 -11.28 -1.17
CA ARG A 128 8.67 -12.29 -2.24
C ARG A 128 7.32 -12.69 -2.80
#